data_AF-A0A0S3RVH2-F1
#
_entry.id   AF-A0A0S3RVH2-F1
#
_cell.length_a   1.000
_cell.length_b   1.000
_cell.length_c   1.000
_cell.angle_alpha   90.00
_cell.angle_beta   90.00
_cell.angle_gamma   90.00
#
_symmetry.space_group_name_H-M   'P 1'
#
loop_
_entity.id
_entity.type
_entity.pdbx_description
1 polymer ?
#
loop_
_entity_poly.entity_id
_entity_poly.type
_entity_poly.pdbx_seq_one_letter_code
_entity_poly.pdbx_strand_id
1 'polypeptide(L)'
;MVTPQKVFSFLVYVETEENFEEHMAARGIMALEACNCIASSFMLNSELSPVCLTLIETAKSCLSAKDKYLQSTIQLLNKQCPTL
;
A
#
# COMPACT_ATOMS: atom_id res chain seq x y z
N MET A 1 12.27 -5.23 -10.73
CA MET A 1 11.59 -4.04 -11.29
C MET A 1 10.12 -4.40 -11.48
N VAL A 2 9.21 -3.69 -10.83
CA VAL A 2 7.76 -3.88 -11.03
C VAL A 2 7.38 -3.15 -12.31
N THR A 3 6.79 -3.86 -13.25
CA THR A 3 6.45 -3.33 -14.58
C THR A 3 5.02 -2.74 -14.58
N PRO A 4 4.71 -1.78 -15.47
CA PRO A 4 3.37 -1.22 -15.61
C PRO A 4 2.29 -2.29 -15.87
N GLN A 5 2.66 -3.41 -16.50
CA GLN A 5 1.78 -4.57 -16.70
C GLN A 5 1.38 -5.27 -15.40
N LYS A 6 2.26 -5.29 -14.38
CA LYS A 6 1.89 -5.78 -13.05
C LYS A 6 0.91 -4.83 -12.37
N VAL A 7 1.05 -3.52 -12.55
CA VAL A 7 0.13 -2.50 -12.01
C VAL A 7 -1.26 -2.58 -12.67
N PHE A 8 -1.34 -2.92 -13.95
CA PHE A 8 -2.63 -3.10 -14.63
C PHE A 8 -3.32 -4.39 -14.19
N SER A 9 -2.57 -5.50 -14.06
CA SER A 9 -3.09 -6.74 -13.47
C SER A 9 -3.53 -6.56 -12.01
N PHE A 10 -2.94 -5.59 -11.30
CA PHE A 10 -3.21 -5.20 -9.91
C PHE A 10 -4.49 -4.36 -9.76
N LEU A 11 -4.90 -3.59 -10.78
CA LEU A 11 -6.21 -2.92 -10.80
C LEU A 11 -7.33 -3.91 -11.16
N VAL A 12 -7.09 -4.81 -12.12
CA VAL A 12 -8.06 -5.81 -12.57
C VAL A 12 -8.39 -6.83 -11.46
N TYR A 13 -7.43 -7.19 -10.60
CA TYR A 13 -7.66 -8.10 -9.46
C TYR A 13 -8.48 -7.47 -8.32
N VAL A 14 -8.54 -6.13 -8.25
CA VAL A 14 -9.29 -5.39 -7.23
C VAL A 14 -10.79 -5.32 -7.56
N GLU A 15 -11.18 -5.51 -8.82
CA GLU A 15 -12.57 -5.37 -9.29
C GLU A 15 -13.41 -6.67 -9.26
N THR A 16 -12.82 -7.84 -9.00
CA THR A 16 -13.57 -9.11 -9.02
C THR A 16 -13.94 -9.59 -7.62
N GLU A 17 -15.24 -9.56 -7.33
CA GLU A 17 -15.92 -10.06 -6.14
C GLU A 17 -15.68 -11.56 -5.89
N GLU A 18 -15.26 -11.95 -4.68
CA GLU A 18 -16.08 -12.72 -3.72
C GLU A 18 -15.33 -12.90 -2.39
N ASN A 19 -16.11 -12.89 -1.31
CA ASN A 19 -15.76 -12.85 0.11
C ASN A 19 -14.81 -13.98 0.61
N PHE A 20 -13.57 -13.65 1.04
CA PHE A 20 -12.77 -14.46 1.98
C PHE A 20 -11.77 -13.55 2.72
N GLU A 21 -11.59 -13.69 4.05
CA GLU A 21 -10.64 -12.88 4.87
C GLU A 21 -9.22 -12.80 4.28
N GLU A 22 -8.79 -13.86 3.58
CA GLU A 22 -7.51 -13.94 2.88
C GLU A 22 -7.40 -12.95 1.72
N HIS A 23 -8.52 -12.61 1.06
CA HIS A 23 -8.60 -11.58 0.01
C HIS A 23 -8.41 -10.17 0.57
N MET A 24 -8.95 -9.91 1.76
CA MET A 24 -8.74 -8.63 2.45
C MET A 24 -7.28 -8.50 2.86
N ALA A 25 -6.69 -9.54 3.45
CA ALA A 25 -5.27 -9.54 3.77
C ALA A 25 -4.40 -9.31 2.51
N ALA A 26 -4.66 -10.04 1.42
CA ALA A 26 -3.96 -9.86 0.15
C ALA A 26 -4.08 -8.43 -0.38
N ARG A 27 -5.28 -7.83 -0.34
CA ARG A 27 -5.52 -6.42 -0.72
C ARG A 27 -4.69 -5.46 0.12
N GLY A 28 -4.62 -5.69 1.43
CA GLY A 28 -3.82 -4.88 2.33
C GLY A 28 -2.31 -5.00 2.06
N ILE A 29 -1.81 -6.22 1.89
CA ILE A 29 -0.40 -6.48 1.55
C ILE A 29 -0.04 -5.81 0.21
N MET A 30 -0.91 -5.93 -0.79
CA MET A 30 -0.73 -5.30 -2.09
C MET A 30 -0.65 -3.77 -1.98
N ALA A 31 -1.55 -3.14 -1.20
CA ALA A 31 -1.50 -1.70 -0.96
C ALA A 31 -0.17 -1.28 -0.31
N LEU A 32 0.35 -2.07 0.64
CA LEU A 32 1.66 -1.83 1.26
C LEU A 32 2.82 -1.98 0.27
N GLU A 33 2.80 -2.99 -0.60
CA GLU A 33 3.82 -3.16 -1.65
C GLU A 33 3.85 -1.97 -2.61
N ALA A 34 2.68 -1.50 -3.05
CA ALA A 34 2.59 -0.31 -3.90
C ALA A 34 3.14 0.93 -3.17
N CYS A 35 2.80 1.10 -1.89
CA CYS A 35 3.27 2.22 -1.09
C CYS A 35 4.79 2.20 -0.90
N ASN A 36 5.35 1.04 -0.54
CA ASN A 36 6.79 0.85 -0.42
C ASN A 36 7.52 1.05 -1.76
N CYS A 37 6.92 0.63 -2.88
CA CYS A 37 7.47 0.85 -4.20
C CYS A 37 7.55 2.35 -4.53
N ILE A 38 6.50 3.13 -4.23
CA ILE A 38 6.49 4.58 -4.42
C ILE A 38 7.54 5.24 -3.53
N ALA A 39 7.52 4.97 -2.22
CA ALA A 39 8.43 5.53 -1.23
C ALA A 39 9.91 5.21 -1.52
N SER A 40 10.21 4.05 -2.09
CA SER A 40 11.59 3.68 -2.45
C SER A 40 12.05 4.24 -3.79
N SER A 41 11.12 4.43 -4.74
CA SER A 41 11.45 4.87 -6.10
C SER A 41 11.41 6.39 -6.25
N PHE A 42 10.67 7.09 -5.41
CA PHE A 42 10.42 8.52 -5.52
C PHE A 42 10.59 9.23 -4.17
N MET A 43 11.02 10.49 -4.20
CA MET A 43 10.93 11.37 -3.03
C MET A 43 9.47 11.76 -2.83
N LEU A 44 8.94 11.51 -1.63
CA LEU A 44 7.58 11.91 -1.29
C LEU A 44 7.45 13.44 -1.31
N ASN A 45 6.46 13.91 -2.04
CA ASN A 45 6.14 15.32 -2.22
C ASN A 45 4.62 15.54 -2.02
N SER A 46 4.14 16.76 -2.23
CA SER A 46 2.74 17.11 -2.04
C SER A 46 1.75 16.31 -2.91
N GLU A 47 2.20 15.73 -4.01
CA GLU A 47 1.38 14.92 -4.92
C GLU A 47 1.37 13.45 -4.53
N LEU A 48 2.52 12.89 -4.13
CA LEU A 48 2.66 11.48 -3.80
C LEU A 48 2.30 11.15 -2.35
N SER A 49 2.43 12.10 -1.41
CA SER A 49 2.08 11.89 -0.01
C SER A 49 0.60 11.47 0.19
N PRO A 50 -0.39 12.13 -0.43
CA PRO A 50 -1.80 11.69 -0.37
C PRO A 50 -2.04 10.29 -0.95
N VAL A 51 -1.28 9.90 -1.97
CA VAL A 51 -1.36 8.55 -2.58
C VAL A 51 -0.87 7.51 -1.58
N CYS A 52 0.30 7.71 -0.98
CA CYS A 52 0.82 6.83 0.06
C CYS A 52 -0.12 6.75 1.28
N LEU A 53 -0.70 7.87 1.71
CA LEU A 53 -1.69 7.89 2.80
C LEU A 53 -2.90 7.00 2.47
N THR A 54 -3.44 7.14 1.26
CA THR A 54 -4.60 6.34 0.80
C THR A 54 -4.29 4.85 0.77
N LEU A 55 -3.09 4.47 0.34
CA LEU A 55 -2.64 3.07 0.35
C LEU A 55 -2.49 2.52 1.78
N ILE A 56 -2.00 3.33 2.72
CA ILE A 56 -1.91 2.96 4.14
C ILE A 56 -3.30 2.78 4.76
N GLU A 57 -4.24 3.70 4.52
CA GLU A 57 -5.60 3.57 5.04
C GLU A 57 -6.32 2.36 4.45
N THR A 58 -6.08 2.07 3.17
CA THR A 58 -6.55 0.84 2.53
C THR A 58 -5.97 -0.38 3.24
N ALA A 59 -4.66 -0.41 3.50
CA ALA A 59 -4.02 -1.49 4.22
C ALA A 59 -4.55 -1.66 5.66
N LYS A 60 -4.79 -0.57 6.40
CA LYS A 60 -5.38 -0.59 7.74
C LYS A 60 -6.79 -1.17 7.77
N SER A 61 -7.60 -0.89 6.75
CA SER A 61 -8.96 -1.45 6.64
C SER A 61 -8.98 -2.96 6.35
N CYS A 62 -7.84 -3.49 5.91
CA CYS A 62 -7.68 -4.83 5.38
C CYS A 62 -6.83 -5.75 6.28
N LEU A 63 -5.95 -5.18 7.09
CA LEU A 63 -4.97 -5.89 7.91
C LEU A 63 -5.18 -5.62 9.40
N SER A 64 -4.67 -6.53 10.23
CA SER A 64 -4.61 -6.29 11.68
C SER A 64 -3.72 -5.08 11.98
N ALA A 65 -4.11 -4.27 12.97
CA ALA A 65 -3.28 -3.17 13.47
C ALA A 65 -1.91 -3.64 14.00
N LYS A 66 -1.79 -4.93 14.35
CA LYS A 66 -0.53 -5.57 14.80
C LYS A 66 0.29 -6.16 13.64
N ASP A 67 -0.15 -6.03 12.40
CA ASP A 67 0.57 -6.52 11.25
C ASP A 67 1.95 -5.87 11.15
N LYS A 68 3.00 -6.69 11.11
CA LYS A 68 4.38 -6.21 11.14
C LYS A 68 4.74 -5.44 9.87
N TYR A 69 4.18 -5.84 8.73
CA TYR A 69 4.48 -5.21 7.45
C TYR A 69 3.83 -3.82 7.35
N LEU A 70 2.60 -3.68 7.85
CA LEU A 70 1.92 -2.40 8.01
C LEU A 70 2.74 -1.45 8.89
N GLN A 71 3.17 -1.90 10.07
CA GLN A 71 3.96 -1.09 11.00
C GLN A 71 5.31 -0.66 10.40
N SER A 72 6.03 -1.57 9.72
CA SER A 72 7.29 -1.24 9.05
C SER A 72 7.11 -0.23 7.91
N THR A 73 6.03 -0.36 7.14
CA THR A 73 5.72 0.58 6.04
C THR A 73 5.41 1.98 6.59
N ILE A 74 4.60 2.09 7.64
CA ILE A 74 4.32 3.39 8.29
C ILE A 74 5.61 4.04 8.80
N GLN A 75 6.49 3.26 9.45
CA GLN A 75 7.78 3.77 9.92
C GLN A 75 8.69 4.26 8.78
N LEU A 76 8.68 3.58 7.63
CA LEU A 76 9.43 4.01 6.44
C LEU A 76 8.92 5.37 5.97
N LEU A 77 7.59 5.53 5.84
CA LEU A 77 6.98 6.78 5.40
C LEU A 77 7.27 7.92 6.37
N ASN A 78 7.16 7.69 7.69
CA ASN A 78 7.44 8.72 8.70
C ASN A 78 8.89 9.22 8.65
N LYS A 79 9.85 8.37 8.24
CA LYS A 79 11.24 8.80 8.05
C LYS A 79 11.41 9.70 6.83
N GLN A 80 10.62 9.48 5.78
CA GLN A 80 10.70 10.26 4.54
C GLN A 80 9.83 11.53 4.58
N CYS A 81 8.71 11.47 5.32
CA CYS A 81 7.75 12.55 5.49
C CYS A 81 7.26 12.54 6.95
N PRO A 82 7.89 13.29 7.87
CA PRO A 82 7.60 13.26 9.30
C PRO A 82 6.19 13.73 9.70
N THR A 83 5.43 14.26 8.74
CA THR A 83 4.09 14.85 8.93
C THR A 83 2.96 13.98 8.41
N LEU A 84 3.22 12.72 8.02
CA LEU A 84 2.19 11.79 7.58
C LEU A 84 1.40 11.18 8.75
#